data_AF-A0A5C6RSS7-F1
#
_entry.id   AF-A0A5C6RSS7-F1
#
_cell.length_a   1.000
_cell.length_b   1.000
_cell.length_c   1.000
_cell.angle_alpha   90.00
_cell.angle_beta   90.00
_cell.angle_gamma   90.00
#
_symmetry.space_group_name_H-M   'P 1'
#
loop_
_entity.id
_entity.type
_entity.pdbx_description
1 polymer ?
#
loop_
_entity_poly.entity_id
_entity_poly.type
_entity_poly.pdbx_seq_one_letter_code
_entity_poly.pdbx_strand_id
1 'polypeptide(L)'
;MSMLAVSGVGIFNGLNICVDANGAVHKLEDNRENKGGHNTHSIVWPALDAWLRIDTNAARFLSAIKLHGSNLKDALDSIWPNRQPVSIVVPMIDAWAFDLNVATQHHEQRNISSYTPHDLNEIPCSFQDEMDFLSETWNALEPSMPSGFTQLDNHLLRRMFQMVHQQDNSVLDPEDRVPLANSSVVTRYSELEPTLQQAVPQPFLVDEAGASEPQIFQLASTDGSTPRAMISRAVLLLRAATALNVLTLNEAGFSQHGTEIRPWIDPLLVHRGIVAADALPDRMADLWDSTKFAVEDFQASLAACSYDPQAFFTANDNGTPAVTQLERAAMWGICP
;
A
#
# COMPACT_ATOMS: atom_id res chain seq x y z
N MET A 1 0.90 -5.66 10.20
CA MET A 1 0.16 -6.16 11.38
C MET A 1 -1.35 -6.14 11.18
N SER A 2 -1.96 -5.05 10.70
CA SER A 2 -3.39 -4.99 10.37
C SER A 2 -3.87 -6.10 9.42
N MET A 3 -3.07 -6.47 8.42
CA MET A 3 -3.35 -7.63 7.52
C MET A 3 -3.44 -8.97 8.26
N LEU A 4 -2.71 -9.14 9.36
CA LEU A 4 -2.76 -10.35 10.18
C LEU A 4 -3.94 -10.30 11.16
N ALA A 5 -4.23 -9.11 11.71
CA ALA A 5 -5.33 -8.89 12.63
C ALA A 5 -6.70 -9.22 12.02
N VAL A 6 -6.92 -8.90 10.74
CA VAL A 6 -8.16 -9.27 10.02
C VAL A 6 -8.38 -10.79 9.88
N SER A 7 -7.32 -11.57 10.10
CA SER A 7 -7.36 -13.03 10.12
C SER A 7 -7.28 -13.60 11.54
N GLY A 8 -7.54 -12.78 12.56
CA GLY A 8 -7.53 -13.19 13.96
C GLY A 8 -6.12 -13.33 14.56
N VAL A 9 -5.07 -12.86 13.90
CA VAL A 9 -3.69 -12.93 14.42
C VAL A 9 -3.27 -11.59 15.03
N GLY A 10 -3.14 -11.56 16.35
CA GLY A 10 -2.68 -10.40 17.11
C GLY A 10 -1.20 -10.51 17.46
N ILE A 11 -0.41 -9.51 17.05
CA ILE A 11 1.02 -9.44 17.37
C ILE A 11 1.24 -8.28 18.33
N PHE A 12 1.80 -8.58 19.50
CA PHE A 12 2.09 -7.59 20.54
C PHE A 12 3.52 -7.76 21.07
N ASN A 13 3.93 -6.88 21.98
CA ASN A 13 5.26 -6.96 22.56
C ASN A 13 5.34 -8.09 23.60
N GLY A 14 5.77 -9.27 23.15
CA GLY A 14 6.00 -10.43 24.02
C GLY A 14 4.75 -11.26 24.36
N LEU A 15 3.62 -10.99 23.71
CA LEU A 15 2.39 -11.78 23.79
C LEU A 15 1.74 -11.77 22.41
N ASN A 16 1.80 -12.85 21.67
CA ASN A 16 1.23 -12.96 20.33
C ASN A 16 0.15 -14.03 20.37
N ILE A 17 -0.99 -13.75 19.76
CA ILE A 17 -2.18 -14.58 19.84
C ILE A 17 -2.75 -14.86 18.46
N CYS A 18 -3.43 -15.99 18.31
CA CYS A 18 -4.33 -16.22 17.19
C CYS A 18 -5.71 -16.68 17.68
N VAL A 19 -6.75 -16.24 16.99
CA VAL A 19 -8.13 -16.67 17.22
C VAL A 19 -8.51 -17.63 16.11
N ASP A 20 -8.91 -18.85 16.48
CA ASP A 20 -9.33 -19.85 15.49
C ASP A 20 -10.80 -19.66 15.06
N ALA A 21 -11.25 -20.48 14.11
CA ALA A 21 -12.61 -20.43 13.58
C ALA A 21 -13.71 -20.73 14.63
N ASN A 22 -13.36 -21.35 15.77
CA ASN A 22 -14.28 -21.59 16.88
C ASN A 22 -14.27 -20.44 17.91
N GLY A 23 -13.49 -19.39 17.66
CA GLY A 23 -13.29 -18.29 18.59
C GLY A 23 -12.34 -18.62 19.76
N ALA A 24 -11.63 -19.76 19.70
CA ALA A 24 -10.66 -20.08 20.74
C ALA A 24 -9.38 -19.24 20.54
N VAL A 25 -8.88 -18.69 21.64
CA VAL A 25 -7.67 -17.88 21.67
C VAL A 25 -6.47 -18.75 21.98
N HIS A 26 -5.51 -18.81 21.07
CA HIS A 26 -4.27 -19.54 21.20
C HIS A 26 -3.11 -18.57 21.37
N LYS A 27 -2.23 -18.82 22.34
CA LYS A 27 -0.96 -18.09 22.46
C LYS A 27 0.07 -18.72 21.54
N LEU A 28 0.85 -17.89 20.86
CA LEU A 28 1.94 -18.33 19.99
C LEU A 28 3.23 -18.54 20.79
N GLU A 29 3.35 -17.97 21.99
CA GLU A 29 4.47 -18.21 22.90
C GLU A 29 4.37 -19.57 23.58
N ASP A 30 5.52 -20.23 23.76
CA ASP A 30 5.66 -21.35 24.68
C ASP A 30 5.35 -20.88 26.12
N ASN A 31 4.61 -21.70 26.89
CA ASN A 31 4.10 -21.44 28.26
C ASN A 31 5.14 -21.13 29.36
N ARG A 32 6.37 -20.71 29.02
CA ARG A 32 7.40 -20.33 29.98
C ARG A 32 7.22 -18.87 30.37
N GLU A 33 6.40 -18.66 31.39
CA GLU A 33 6.04 -17.36 32.01
C GLU A 33 7.22 -16.43 32.34
N ASN A 34 8.46 -16.92 32.32
CA ASN A 34 9.68 -16.18 32.71
C ASN A 34 10.63 -15.83 31.54
N LYS A 35 10.28 -16.10 30.28
CA LYS A 35 11.03 -15.60 29.12
C LYS A 35 10.12 -14.67 28.34
N GLY A 36 10.54 -13.41 28.18
CA GLY A 36 9.83 -12.47 27.31
C GLY A 36 9.55 -13.15 25.96
N GLY A 37 8.29 -13.12 25.52
CA GLY A 37 7.88 -13.72 24.26
C GLY A 37 8.64 -13.13 23.07
N HIS A 38 8.41 -13.69 21.89
CA HIS A 38 8.97 -13.15 20.66
C HIS A 38 8.58 -11.68 20.49
N ASN A 39 9.58 -10.83 20.23
CA ASN A 39 9.34 -9.41 19.97
C ASN A 39 8.59 -9.27 18.63
N THR A 40 7.87 -8.15 18.46
CA THR A 40 7.02 -7.88 17.29
C THR A 40 7.74 -8.07 15.96
N HIS A 41 8.99 -7.59 15.85
CA HIS A 41 9.77 -7.71 14.61
C HIS A 41 10.15 -9.16 14.28
N SER A 42 10.41 -10.00 15.28
CA SER A 42 10.79 -11.40 15.07
C SER A 42 9.65 -12.30 14.61
N ILE A 43 8.39 -11.94 14.88
CA ILE A 43 7.23 -12.79 14.60
C ILE A 43 6.36 -12.27 13.45
N VAL A 44 6.34 -10.96 13.18
CA VAL A 44 5.48 -10.37 12.15
C VAL A 44 5.78 -10.90 10.76
N TRP A 45 7.06 -11.09 10.43
CA TRP A 45 7.45 -11.58 9.12
C TRP A 45 7.13 -13.07 8.93
N PRO A 46 7.57 -13.99 9.81
CA PRO A 46 7.18 -15.40 9.70
C PRO A 46 5.66 -15.62 9.68
N ALA A 47 4.91 -14.85 10.47
CA ALA A 47 3.45 -14.93 10.47
C ALA A 47 2.84 -14.45 9.16
N LEU A 48 3.33 -13.34 8.60
CA LEU A 48 2.88 -12.82 7.31
C LEU A 48 3.23 -13.77 6.17
N ASP A 49 4.47 -14.27 6.11
CA ASP A 49 4.90 -15.25 5.10
C ASP A 49 4.05 -16.53 5.17
N ALA A 50 3.83 -17.08 6.37
CA ALA A 50 2.96 -18.25 6.55
C ALA A 50 1.51 -17.96 6.12
N TRP A 51 1.00 -16.77 6.42
CA TRP A 51 -0.35 -16.35 6.02
C TRP A 51 -0.50 -16.23 4.51
N LEU A 52 0.49 -15.65 3.82
CA LEU A 52 0.48 -15.42 2.37
C LEU A 52 0.60 -16.71 1.56
N ARG A 53 1.27 -17.73 2.09
CA ARG A 53 1.45 -19.04 1.44
C ARG A 53 0.18 -19.89 1.41
N ILE A 54 -0.89 -19.45 2.07
CA ILE A 54 -2.20 -20.09 2.02
C ILE A 54 -2.98 -19.50 0.84
N ASP A 55 -3.30 -20.32 -0.16
CA ASP A 55 -3.90 -19.84 -1.41
C ASP A 55 -5.24 -19.11 -1.22
N THR A 56 -6.07 -19.55 -0.27
CA THR A 56 -7.33 -18.85 0.07
C THR A 56 -7.10 -17.45 0.62
N ASN A 57 -6.00 -17.22 1.34
CA ASN A 57 -5.64 -15.89 1.85
C ASN A 57 -5.10 -15.00 0.74
N ALA A 58 -4.29 -15.57 -0.16
CA ALA A 58 -3.83 -14.87 -1.37
C ALA A 58 -5.01 -14.49 -2.28
N ALA A 59 -5.96 -15.40 -2.48
CA ALA A 59 -7.20 -15.12 -3.21
C ALA A 59 -7.99 -13.98 -2.54
N ARG A 60 -8.15 -14.04 -1.21
CA ARG A 60 -8.82 -13.00 -0.43
C ARG A 60 -8.13 -11.64 -0.56
N PHE A 61 -6.79 -11.61 -0.56
CA PHE A 61 -6.01 -10.40 -0.81
C PHE A 61 -6.33 -9.78 -2.17
N LEU A 62 -6.32 -10.58 -3.25
CA LEU A 62 -6.62 -10.09 -4.59
C LEU A 62 -8.08 -9.61 -4.70
N SER A 63 -9.02 -10.30 -4.05
CA SER A 63 -10.43 -9.91 -4.04
C SER A 63 -10.72 -8.66 -3.20
N ALA A 64 -9.86 -8.31 -2.24
CA ALA A 64 -10.03 -7.14 -1.39
C ALA A 64 -9.82 -5.82 -2.15
N ILE A 65 -8.97 -5.82 -3.18
CA ILE A 65 -8.66 -4.64 -3.98
C ILE A 65 -9.65 -4.57 -5.14
N LYS A 66 -10.54 -3.57 -5.09
CA LYS A 66 -11.59 -3.34 -6.09
C LYS A 66 -11.23 -2.19 -7.02
N LEU A 67 -11.41 -2.41 -8.31
CA LEU A 67 -11.13 -1.48 -9.39
C LEU A 67 -12.31 -1.47 -10.36
N HIS A 68 -12.94 -0.30 -10.53
CA HIS A 68 -14.02 -0.09 -11.50
C HIS A 68 -15.14 -1.16 -11.48
N GLY A 69 -15.50 -1.63 -10.29
CA GLY A 69 -16.56 -2.63 -10.08
C GLY A 69 -16.11 -4.10 -10.17
N SER A 70 -14.87 -4.35 -10.58
CA SER A 70 -14.22 -5.67 -10.52
C SER A 70 -13.18 -5.71 -9.40
N ASN A 71 -12.62 -6.88 -9.09
CA ASN A 71 -11.50 -7.01 -8.17
C ASN A 71 -10.27 -7.59 -8.89
N LEU A 72 -9.07 -7.48 -8.30
CA LEU A 72 -7.85 -7.94 -8.95
C LEU A 72 -7.87 -9.45 -9.25
N LYS A 73 -8.57 -10.24 -8.43
CA LYS A 73 -8.69 -11.69 -8.63
C LYS A 73 -9.48 -11.99 -9.92
N ASP A 74 -10.62 -11.35 -10.11
CA ASP A 74 -11.46 -11.56 -11.30
C ASP A 74 -10.70 -11.13 -12.56
N ALA A 75 -10.01 -9.99 -12.51
CA ALA A 75 -9.17 -9.52 -13.62
C ALA A 75 -8.02 -10.49 -13.94
N LEU A 76 -7.39 -11.07 -12.91
CA LEU A 76 -6.37 -12.11 -13.08
C LEU A 76 -6.96 -13.38 -13.71
N ASP A 77 -8.10 -13.86 -13.21
CA ASP A 77 -8.75 -15.08 -13.68
C ASP A 77 -9.21 -14.95 -15.14
N SER A 78 -9.67 -13.77 -15.56
CA SER A 78 -9.99 -13.48 -16.97
C SER A 78 -8.81 -13.75 -17.90
N ILE A 79 -7.61 -13.30 -17.54
CA ILE A 79 -6.42 -13.45 -18.40
C ILE A 79 -5.66 -14.76 -18.15
N TRP A 80 -5.69 -15.30 -16.93
CA TRP A 80 -4.99 -16.52 -16.51
C TRP A 80 -5.84 -17.34 -15.51
N PRO A 81 -6.89 -18.06 -15.96
CA PRO A 81 -7.89 -18.71 -15.09
C PRO A 81 -7.34 -19.84 -14.21
N ASN A 82 -6.17 -20.39 -14.57
CA ASN A 82 -5.54 -21.48 -13.83
C ASN A 82 -4.39 -21.02 -12.93
N ARG A 83 -4.13 -19.70 -12.85
CA ARG A 83 -3.03 -19.17 -12.04
C ARG A 83 -3.40 -19.26 -10.58
N GLN A 84 -2.50 -19.83 -9.78
CA GLN A 84 -2.68 -19.89 -8.34
C GLN A 84 -2.43 -18.50 -7.73
N PRO A 85 -3.38 -17.90 -6.98
CA PRO A 85 -3.21 -16.62 -6.30
C PRO A 85 -1.90 -16.50 -5.53
N VAL A 86 -1.47 -17.55 -4.83
CA VAL A 86 -0.21 -17.54 -4.07
C VAL A 86 1.02 -17.21 -4.92
N SER A 87 1.05 -17.64 -6.19
CA SER A 87 2.17 -17.38 -7.11
C SER A 87 2.32 -15.90 -7.49
N ILE A 88 1.28 -15.11 -7.24
CA ILE A 88 1.19 -13.68 -7.56
C ILE A 88 1.39 -12.86 -6.29
N VAL A 89 0.64 -13.16 -5.24
CA VAL A 89 0.61 -12.36 -4.01
C VAL A 89 1.91 -12.46 -3.22
N VAL A 90 2.53 -13.65 -3.13
CA VAL A 90 3.78 -13.82 -2.37
C VAL A 90 4.90 -12.94 -2.93
N PRO A 91 5.24 -12.99 -4.24
CA PRO A 91 6.26 -12.10 -4.80
C PRO A 91 5.95 -10.61 -4.64
N MET A 92 4.68 -10.20 -4.77
CA MET A 92 4.27 -8.81 -4.59
C MET A 92 4.50 -8.33 -3.15
N ILE A 93 4.05 -9.10 -2.17
CA ILE A 93 4.22 -8.72 -0.76
C ILE A 93 5.66 -8.88 -0.30
N ASP A 94 6.41 -9.86 -0.81
CA ASP A 94 7.85 -9.98 -0.52
C ASP A 94 8.61 -8.72 -0.95
N ALA A 95 8.28 -8.15 -2.12
CA ALA A 95 8.84 -6.88 -2.57
C ALA A 95 8.46 -5.72 -1.64
N TRP A 96 7.21 -5.64 -1.20
CA TRP A 96 6.74 -4.52 -0.37
C TRP A 96 7.11 -4.66 1.11
N ALA A 97 7.30 -5.88 1.60
CA ALA A 97 7.64 -6.18 2.98
C ALA A 97 9.14 -6.44 3.16
N PHE A 98 9.95 -6.06 2.18
CA PHE A 98 11.41 -6.13 2.24
C PHE A 98 11.98 -5.58 3.57
N ASP A 99 11.46 -4.44 4.05
CA ASP A 99 11.90 -3.82 5.33
C ASP A 99 11.63 -4.68 6.57
N LEU A 100 10.64 -5.58 6.49
CA LEU A 100 10.32 -6.53 7.55
C LEU A 100 11.20 -7.78 7.46
N ASN A 101 11.51 -8.23 6.24
CA ASN A 101 12.32 -9.42 5.97
C ASN A 101 13.82 -9.17 6.23
N VAL A 102 14.33 -8.06 5.71
CA VAL A 102 15.76 -7.71 5.73
C VAL A 102 16.13 -6.83 6.92
N ALA A 103 15.22 -6.73 7.89
CA ALA A 103 15.43 -6.01 9.14
C ALA A 103 16.81 -6.34 9.73
N THR A 104 17.23 -7.61 9.68
CA THR A 104 18.52 -8.07 10.24
C THR A 104 19.78 -7.62 9.49
N GLN A 105 19.73 -7.39 8.18
CA GLN A 105 20.92 -7.10 7.35
C GLN A 105 21.10 -5.60 7.07
N HIS A 106 20.02 -4.81 7.06
CA HIS A 106 20.04 -3.35 6.85
C HIS A 106 19.55 -2.54 8.07
N HIS A 107 19.63 -3.13 9.28
CA HIS A 107 19.21 -2.49 10.53
C HIS A 107 19.71 -1.05 10.67
N GLU A 108 20.98 -0.81 10.33
CA GLU A 108 21.61 0.50 10.45
C GLU A 108 21.00 1.53 9.50
N GLN A 109 20.90 1.23 8.20
CA GLN A 109 20.31 2.14 7.22
C GLN A 109 18.83 2.40 7.50
N ARG A 110 18.07 1.39 7.93
CA ARG A 110 16.68 1.57 8.33
C ARG A 110 16.57 2.47 9.57
N ASN A 111 17.42 2.26 10.57
CA ASN A 111 17.44 3.10 11.77
C ASN A 111 17.83 4.54 11.42
N ILE A 112 18.79 4.71 10.52
CA ILE A 112 19.17 6.02 9.98
C ILE A 112 17.96 6.69 9.33
N SER A 113 17.30 6.03 8.38
CA SER A 113 16.13 6.56 7.68
C SER A 113 14.93 6.83 8.59
N SER A 114 14.78 6.08 9.69
CA SER A 114 13.60 6.16 10.57
C SER A 114 13.79 7.06 11.79
N TYR A 115 15.02 7.16 12.33
CA TYR A 115 15.30 7.81 13.61
C TYR A 115 16.36 8.91 13.54
N THR A 116 17.22 8.92 12.51
CA THR A 116 18.26 9.94 12.34
C THR A 116 18.45 10.36 10.86
N PRO A 117 17.38 10.86 10.20
CA PRO A 117 17.50 11.40 8.85
C PRO A 117 18.11 12.81 8.92
N HIS A 118 19.43 12.91 8.89
CA HIS A 118 20.14 14.20 8.90
C HIS A 118 21.44 14.09 8.12
N ASP A 119 22.01 15.21 7.67
CA ASP A 119 23.17 15.30 6.76
C ASP A 119 24.42 14.50 7.16
N LEU A 120 24.61 14.16 8.44
CA LEU A 120 25.69 13.24 8.85
C LEU A 120 25.49 11.80 8.36
N ASN A 121 24.29 11.50 7.84
CA ASN A 121 23.90 10.28 7.15
C ASN A 121 23.26 10.68 5.81
N GLU A 122 24.08 10.82 4.78
CA GLU A 122 23.65 11.31 3.46
C GLU A 122 22.46 10.54 2.91
N ILE A 123 21.39 11.26 2.56
CA ILE A 123 20.27 10.73 1.79
C ILE A 123 20.60 10.98 0.31
N PRO A 124 20.76 9.94 -0.53
CA PRO A 124 21.31 10.09 -1.88
C PRO A 124 20.24 10.59 -2.88
N CYS A 125 19.65 11.75 -2.63
CA CYS A 125 18.77 12.46 -3.56
C CYS A 125 18.77 13.96 -3.34
N SER A 126 18.39 14.71 -4.36
CA SER A 126 18.21 16.15 -4.20
C SER A 126 16.94 16.45 -3.40
N PHE A 127 16.91 17.60 -2.73
CA PHE A 127 15.70 18.10 -2.08
C PHE A 127 14.51 18.15 -3.05
N GLN A 128 14.74 18.56 -4.29
CA GLN A 128 13.70 18.57 -5.33
C GLN A 128 13.10 17.18 -5.55
N ASP A 129 13.94 16.14 -5.73
CA ASP A 129 13.46 14.77 -5.94
C ASP A 129 12.62 14.24 -4.77
N GLU A 130 12.96 14.62 -3.53
CA GLU A 130 12.20 14.23 -2.34
C GLU A 130 10.82 14.88 -2.31
N MET A 131 10.74 16.16 -2.63
CA MET A 131 9.50 16.92 -2.57
C MET A 131 8.56 16.56 -3.75
N ASP A 132 9.12 16.30 -4.92
CA ASP A 132 8.38 15.77 -6.08
C ASP A 132 7.80 14.38 -5.76
N PHE A 133 8.59 13.50 -5.14
CA PHE A 133 8.14 12.19 -4.67
C PHE A 133 6.97 12.29 -3.69
N LEU A 134 7.00 13.21 -2.72
CA LEU A 134 5.91 13.40 -1.76
C LEU A 134 4.61 13.84 -2.46
N SER A 135 4.71 14.80 -3.39
CA SER A 135 3.56 15.28 -4.14
C SER A 135 2.94 14.17 -5.01
N GLU A 136 3.79 13.43 -5.71
CA GLU A 136 3.37 12.30 -6.54
C GLU A 136 2.72 11.18 -5.70
N THR A 137 3.25 10.92 -4.50
CA THR A 137 2.69 9.95 -3.56
C THR A 137 1.27 10.34 -3.14
N TRP A 138 1.02 11.62 -2.83
CA TRP A 138 -0.32 12.08 -2.48
C TRP A 138 -1.29 12.00 -3.66
N ASN A 139 -0.85 12.35 -4.87
CA ASN A 139 -1.66 12.19 -6.08
C ASN A 139 -2.08 10.71 -6.28
N ALA A 140 -1.16 9.77 -6.08
CA ALA A 140 -1.48 8.34 -6.12
C ALA A 140 -2.51 7.91 -5.07
N LEU A 141 -2.56 8.62 -3.93
CA LEU A 141 -3.48 8.37 -2.82
C LEU A 141 -4.80 9.14 -2.90
N GLU A 142 -5.02 9.91 -3.98
CA GLU A 142 -6.26 10.66 -4.20
C GLU A 142 -7.49 9.72 -4.10
N PRO A 143 -8.48 10.05 -3.25
CA PRO A 143 -9.66 9.24 -3.14
C PRO A 143 -10.49 9.29 -4.41
N SER A 144 -10.93 8.12 -4.84
CA SER A 144 -11.84 7.96 -5.98
C SER A 144 -13.07 7.18 -5.57
N MET A 145 -14.25 7.65 -5.96
CA MET A 145 -15.46 6.87 -5.75
C MET A 145 -15.67 5.85 -6.87
N PRO A 146 -16.03 4.58 -6.56
CA PRO A 146 -16.29 4.00 -5.23
C PRO A 146 -15.10 3.25 -4.59
N SER A 147 -13.95 3.11 -5.27
CA SER A 147 -12.87 2.16 -4.93
C SER A 147 -11.79 2.69 -3.96
N GLY A 148 -11.86 3.94 -3.53
CA GLY A 148 -10.91 4.54 -2.59
C GLY A 148 -9.59 4.99 -3.23
N PHE A 149 -8.95 4.24 -4.13
CA PHE A 149 -7.62 4.62 -4.68
C PHE A 149 -7.43 4.23 -6.15
N THR A 150 -8.26 4.75 -7.06
CA THR A 150 -8.27 4.34 -8.48
C THR A 150 -6.91 4.47 -9.16
N GLN A 151 -6.18 5.57 -8.96
CA GLN A 151 -4.89 5.75 -9.63
C GLN A 151 -3.89 4.67 -9.18
N LEU A 152 -3.73 4.49 -7.87
CA LEU A 152 -2.88 3.46 -7.29
C LEU A 152 -3.29 2.05 -7.76
N ASP A 153 -4.58 1.75 -7.72
CA ASP A 153 -5.12 0.42 -8.05
C ASP A 153 -4.96 0.08 -9.54
N ASN A 154 -5.06 1.08 -10.43
CA ASN A 154 -4.82 0.89 -11.86
C ASN A 154 -3.35 0.55 -12.14
N HIS A 155 -2.42 1.25 -11.49
CA HIS A 155 -1.00 0.92 -11.59
C HIS A 155 -0.67 -0.43 -10.93
N LEU A 156 -1.37 -0.79 -9.85
CA LEU A 156 -1.22 -2.09 -9.23
C LEU A 156 -1.69 -3.23 -10.15
N LEU A 157 -2.82 -3.07 -10.84
CA LEU A 157 -3.29 -4.01 -11.88
C LEU A 157 -2.24 -4.18 -12.98
N ARG A 158 -1.74 -3.06 -13.54
CA ARG A 158 -0.67 -3.06 -14.55
C ARG A 158 0.55 -3.84 -14.05
N ARG A 159 1.03 -3.54 -12.83
CA ARG A 159 2.19 -4.22 -12.24
C ARG A 159 1.95 -5.71 -12.05
N MET A 160 0.79 -6.11 -11.57
CA MET A 160 0.42 -7.52 -11.41
C MET A 160 0.48 -8.24 -12.77
N PHE A 161 -0.12 -7.68 -13.81
CA PHE A 161 -0.12 -8.26 -15.16
C PHE A 161 1.28 -8.37 -15.76
N GLN A 162 2.10 -7.33 -15.60
CA GLN A 162 3.49 -7.33 -16.06
C GLN A 162 4.33 -8.36 -15.33
N MET A 163 4.16 -8.48 -14.01
CA MET A 163 4.83 -9.48 -13.20
C MET A 163 4.45 -10.90 -13.62
N VAL A 164 3.15 -11.20 -13.83
CA VAL A 164 2.71 -12.53 -14.30
C VAL A 164 3.33 -12.85 -15.65
N HIS A 165 3.31 -11.90 -16.58
CA HIS A 165 3.93 -12.06 -17.89
C HIS A 165 5.44 -12.31 -17.80
N GLN A 166 6.17 -11.58 -16.95
CA GLN A 166 7.59 -11.79 -16.70
C GLN A 166 7.87 -13.18 -16.09
N GLN A 167 7.02 -13.64 -15.17
CA GLN A 167 7.13 -14.98 -14.60
C GLN A 167 6.93 -16.07 -15.66
N ASP A 168 5.94 -15.91 -16.55
CA ASP A 168 5.72 -16.85 -17.67
C ASP A 168 6.92 -16.87 -18.63
N ASN A 169 7.52 -15.72 -18.93
CA ASN A 169 8.74 -15.63 -19.75
C ASN A 169 10.00 -16.16 -19.05
N SER A 170 10.04 -16.19 -17.72
CA SER A 170 11.23 -16.58 -16.95
C SER A 170 11.56 -18.08 -17.07
N VAL A 171 10.57 -18.91 -17.41
CA VAL A 171 10.72 -20.36 -17.60
C VAL A 171 10.95 -20.76 -19.06
N LEU A 172 10.90 -19.80 -19.98
CA LEU A 172 11.12 -20.01 -21.41
C LEU A 172 12.56 -19.71 -21.80
N ASP A 173 13.03 -20.40 -22.84
CA ASP A 173 14.29 -20.07 -23.50
C ASP A 173 14.22 -18.64 -24.07
N PRO A 174 15.33 -17.87 -24.09
CA PRO A 174 15.32 -16.48 -24.51
C PRO A 174 14.71 -16.23 -25.90
N GLU A 175 14.82 -17.20 -26.82
CA GLU A 175 14.28 -17.12 -28.18
C GLU A 175 12.75 -17.29 -28.24
N ASP A 176 12.16 -17.95 -27.25
CA ASP A 176 10.71 -18.23 -27.15
C ASP A 176 9.97 -17.19 -26.31
N ARG A 177 10.68 -16.24 -25.70
CA ARG A 177 10.07 -15.20 -24.87
C ARG A 177 9.17 -14.30 -25.71
N VAL A 178 7.97 -14.07 -25.20
CA VAL A 178 6.97 -13.25 -25.88
C VAL A 178 7.13 -11.80 -25.41
N PRO A 179 7.24 -10.80 -26.31
CA PRO A 179 7.20 -9.40 -25.92
C PRO A 179 5.86 -9.04 -25.25
N LEU A 180 5.86 -8.07 -24.33
CA LEU A 180 4.65 -7.66 -23.60
C LEU A 180 3.50 -7.24 -24.54
N ALA A 181 3.82 -6.62 -25.68
CA ALA A 181 2.87 -6.25 -26.72
C ALA A 181 2.14 -7.43 -27.39
N ASN A 182 2.64 -8.66 -27.23
CA ASN A 182 2.03 -9.89 -27.75
C ASN A 182 1.58 -10.84 -26.62
N SER A 183 1.58 -10.36 -25.37
CA SER A 183 1.27 -11.17 -24.19
C SER A 183 -0.21 -11.54 -24.07
N SER A 184 -0.52 -12.45 -23.14
CA SER A 184 -1.90 -12.78 -22.76
C SER A 184 -2.73 -11.56 -22.34
N VAL A 185 -2.09 -10.53 -21.77
CA VAL A 185 -2.75 -9.25 -21.44
C VAL A 185 -3.37 -8.63 -22.68
N VAL A 186 -2.68 -8.69 -23.82
CA VAL A 186 -3.15 -8.13 -25.09
C VAL A 186 -4.20 -9.04 -25.71
N THR A 187 -3.88 -10.32 -25.85
CA THR A 187 -4.73 -11.27 -26.60
C THR A 187 -6.04 -11.58 -25.90
N ARG A 188 -6.10 -11.44 -24.56
CA ARG A 188 -7.28 -11.72 -23.75
C ARG A 188 -7.90 -10.47 -23.09
N TYR A 189 -7.45 -9.27 -23.47
CA TYR A 189 -7.98 -8.01 -22.91
C TYR A 189 -9.52 -7.91 -22.98
N SER A 190 -10.11 -8.41 -24.06
CA SER A 190 -11.57 -8.42 -24.26
C SER A 190 -12.33 -9.32 -23.27
N GLU A 191 -11.64 -10.18 -22.52
CA GLU A 191 -12.21 -11.07 -21.50
C GLU A 191 -12.29 -10.40 -20.11
N LEU A 192 -11.72 -9.20 -19.94
CA LEU A 192 -11.89 -8.41 -18.71
C LEU A 192 -13.34 -7.91 -18.58
N GLU A 193 -13.75 -7.55 -17.38
CA GLU A 193 -15.04 -6.90 -17.16
C GLU A 193 -15.18 -5.60 -18.00
N PRO A 194 -16.32 -5.34 -18.66
CA PRO A 194 -16.47 -4.18 -19.55
C PRO A 194 -16.18 -2.84 -18.88
N THR A 195 -16.56 -2.67 -17.62
CA THR A 195 -16.28 -1.45 -16.85
C THR A 195 -14.79 -1.23 -16.63
N LEU A 196 -14.04 -2.31 -16.44
CA LEU A 196 -12.58 -2.27 -16.33
C LEU A 196 -11.94 -1.94 -17.69
N GLN A 197 -12.40 -2.56 -18.77
CA GLN A 197 -11.90 -2.26 -20.13
C GLN A 197 -12.12 -0.79 -20.53
N GLN A 198 -13.23 -0.18 -20.10
CA GLN A 198 -13.52 1.22 -20.38
C GLN A 198 -12.62 2.16 -19.59
N ALA A 199 -12.29 1.80 -18.34
CA ALA A 199 -11.56 2.66 -17.42
C ALA A 199 -10.04 2.53 -17.54
N VAL A 200 -9.52 1.35 -17.86
CA VAL A 200 -8.08 1.06 -17.90
C VAL A 200 -7.70 0.56 -19.29
N PRO A 201 -7.28 1.46 -20.20
CA PRO A 201 -7.08 1.12 -21.60
C PRO A 201 -5.91 0.14 -21.79
N GLN A 202 -6.06 -0.80 -22.71
CA GLN A 202 -5.04 -1.82 -23.01
C GLN A 202 -3.62 -1.26 -23.18
N PRO A 203 -3.37 -0.15 -23.92
CA PRO A 203 -2.03 0.43 -24.04
C PRO A 203 -1.39 0.79 -22.70
N PHE A 204 -2.17 1.21 -21.70
CA PHE A 204 -1.64 1.52 -20.37
C PHE A 204 -1.14 0.26 -19.64
N LEU A 205 -1.83 -0.88 -19.78
CA LEU A 205 -1.45 -2.14 -19.12
C LEU A 205 -0.14 -2.73 -19.67
N VAL A 206 0.16 -2.46 -20.95
CA VAL A 206 1.34 -2.99 -21.65
C VAL A 206 2.44 -1.97 -21.86
N ASP A 207 2.26 -0.74 -21.39
CA ASP A 207 3.32 0.26 -21.40
C ASP A 207 4.50 -0.24 -20.56
N GLU A 208 5.71 -0.19 -21.12
CA GLU A 208 6.89 -0.70 -20.41
C GLU A 208 7.11 0.12 -19.13
N ALA A 209 7.48 -0.58 -18.05
CA ALA A 209 7.73 0.06 -16.76
C ALA A 209 8.85 1.10 -16.89
N GLY A 210 8.54 2.36 -16.58
CA GLY A 210 9.55 3.45 -16.50
C GLY A 210 9.13 4.78 -17.13
N ALA A 211 8.31 4.80 -18.18
CA ALA A 211 7.95 6.07 -18.84
C ALA A 211 6.79 6.82 -18.14
N SER A 212 5.89 6.08 -17.49
CA SER A 212 4.67 6.62 -16.86
C SER A 212 4.38 6.01 -15.48
N GLU A 213 5.33 5.25 -14.94
CA GLU A 213 5.12 4.51 -13.70
C GLU A 213 5.40 5.39 -12.47
N PRO A 214 4.48 5.45 -11.50
CA PRO A 214 4.71 6.24 -10.31
C PRO A 214 5.94 5.79 -9.53
N GLN A 215 6.70 6.74 -8.98
CA GLN A 215 7.93 6.48 -8.20
C GLN A 215 7.69 5.47 -7.07
N ILE A 216 6.51 5.47 -6.45
CA ILE A 216 6.15 4.50 -5.41
C ILE A 216 6.28 3.04 -5.86
N PHE A 217 5.99 2.71 -7.13
CA PHE A 217 6.13 1.34 -7.64
C PHE A 217 7.56 1.02 -8.08
N GLN A 218 8.33 2.02 -8.47
CA GLN A 218 9.73 1.85 -8.85
C GLN A 218 10.58 1.62 -7.60
N LEU A 219 10.42 2.49 -6.61
CA LEU A 219 11.20 2.50 -5.38
C LEU A 219 10.84 1.37 -4.43
N ALA A 220 9.57 0.90 -4.42
CA ALA A 220 9.16 -0.24 -3.61
C ALA A 220 9.88 -1.54 -3.99
N SER A 221 10.31 -1.68 -5.25
CA SER A 221 11.02 -2.86 -5.76
C SER A 221 12.53 -2.80 -5.57
N THR A 222 13.06 -1.73 -4.96
CA THR A 222 14.50 -1.59 -4.72
C THR A 222 14.91 -2.22 -3.39
N ASP A 223 16.06 -2.89 -3.36
CA ASP A 223 16.63 -3.52 -2.15
C ASP A 223 17.21 -2.49 -1.14
N GLY A 224 16.95 -1.19 -1.35
CA GLY A 224 17.46 -0.11 -0.53
C GLY A 224 16.55 0.22 0.67
N SER A 225 17.17 0.62 1.79
CA SER A 225 16.48 1.16 2.97
C SER A 225 16.42 2.69 2.97
N THR A 226 16.37 3.33 1.80
CA THR A 226 16.24 4.80 1.71
C THR A 226 14.84 5.25 2.18
N PRO A 227 14.68 6.48 2.69
CA PRO A 227 13.37 6.97 3.16
C PRO A 227 12.27 6.83 2.10
N ARG A 228 12.55 7.19 0.84
CA ARG A 228 11.57 7.09 -0.26
C ARG A 228 11.17 5.65 -0.57
N ALA A 229 12.12 4.70 -0.56
CA ALA A 229 11.82 3.28 -0.75
C ALA A 229 10.96 2.72 0.40
N MET A 230 11.31 3.08 1.65
CA MET A 230 10.53 2.67 2.82
C MET A 230 9.10 3.24 2.80
N ILE A 231 8.93 4.53 2.47
CA ILE A 231 7.62 5.17 2.33
C ILE A 231 6.83 4.49 1.22
N SER A 232 7.45 4.23 0.06
CA SER A 232 6.80 3.57 -1.07
C SER A 232 6.23 2.20 -0.69
N ARG A 233 7.03 1.38 -0.01
CA ARG A 233 6.61 0.08 0.54
C ARG A 233 5.50 0.23 1.58
N ALA A 234 5.62 1.19 2.49
CA ALA A 234 4.61 1.48 3.50
C ALA A 234 3.26 1.90 2.88
N VAL A 235 3.27 2.70 1.81
CA VAL A 235 2.07 3.12 1.07
C VAL A 235 1.37 1.92 0.42
N LEU A 236 2.10 1.03 -0.24
CA LEU A 236 1.53 -0.18 -0.85
C LEU A 236 0.97 -1.14 0.21
N LEU A 237 1.68 -1.32 1.32
CA LEU A 237 1.20 -2.10 2.46
C LEU A 237 -0.02 -1.45 3.14
N LEU A 238 -0.07 -0.11 3.21
CA LEU A 238 -1.22 0.62 3.72
C LEU A 238 -2.44 0.33 2.84
N ARG A 239 -2.31 0.46 1.51
CA ARG A 239 -3.40 0.18 0.56
C ARG A 239 -3.91 -1.25 0.69
N ALA A 240 -3.01 -2.22 0.78
CA ALA A 240 -3.36 -3.63 1.00
C ALA A 240 -4.09 -3.85 2.32
N ALA A 241 -3.57 -3.26 3.40
CA ALA A 241 -4.16 -3.36 4.73
C ALA A 241 -5.56 -2.74 4.77
N THR A 242 -5.76 -1.55 4.21
CA THR A 242 -7.07 -0.91 4.17
C THR A 242 -8.06 -1.75 3.37
N ALA A 243 -7.68 -2.26 2.19
CA ALA A 243 -8.52 -3.16 1.38
C ALA A 243 -9.00 -4.40 2.16
N LEU A 244 -8.08 -5.06 2.87
CA LEU A 244 -8.39 -6.26 3.64
C LEU A 244 -9.29 -5.96 4.84
N ASN A 245 -9.07 -4.84 5.54
CA ASN A 245 -9.94 -4.40 6.62
C ASN A 245 -11.34 -4.08 6.10
N VAL A 246 -11.41 -3.40 4.96
CA VAL A 246 -12.67 -3.08 4.26
C VAL A 246 -13.44 -4.34 3.92
N LEU A 247 -12.78 -5.32 3.30
CA LEU A 247 -13.39 -6.60 2.97
C LEU A 247 -13.91 -7.32 4.23
N THR A 248 -13.11 -7.35 5.29
CA THR A 248 -13.47 -8.01 6.55
C THR A 248 -14.64 -7.35 7.26
N LEU A 249 -14.69 -6.01 7.27
CA LEU A 249 -15.81 -5.26 7.82
C LEU A 249 -17.11 -5.54 7.05
N ASN A 250 -17.04 -5.56 5.71
CA ASN A 250 -18.19 -5.89 4.87
C ASN A 250 -18.68 -7.33 5.11
N GLU A 251 -17.77 -8.31 5.24
CA GLU A 251 -18.11 -9.69 5.55
C GLU A 251 -18.74 -9.85 6.95
N ALA A 252 -18.34 -9.01 7.91
CA ALA A 252 -18.96 -8.93 9.23
C ALA A 252 -20.30 -8.16 9.24
N GLY A 253 -20.75 -7.65 8.09
CA GLY A 253 -22.02 -6.95 7.92
C GLY A 253 -21.97 -5.45 8.24
N PHE A 254 -20.79 -4.88 8.44
CA PHE A 254 -20.62 -3.43 8.62
C PHE A 254 -20.56 -2.73 7.28
N SER A 255 -21.33 -1.66 7.13
CA SER A 255 -21.33 -0.81 5.94
C SER A 255 -20.23 0.24 6.02
N GLN A 256 -19.39 0.26 5.00
CA GLN A 256 -18.34 1.28 4.80
C GLN A 256 -18.89 2.66 4.47
N HIS A 257 -20.07 2.70 3.87
CA HIS A 257 -20.78 3.94 3.53
C HIS A 257 -21.68 4.42 4.69
N GLY A 258 -21.70 3.67 5.79
CA GLY A 258 -22.47 3.95 6.98
C GLY A 258 -21.68 4.72 8.02
N THR A 259 -22.39 5.17 9.06
CA THR A 259 -21.78 5.80 10.23
C THR A 259 -21.25 4.78 11.25
N GLU A 260 -21.34 3.48 10.97
CA GLU A 260 -21.11 2.42 11.95
C GLU A 260 -19.67 2.36 12.47
N ILE A 261 -18.70 2.70 11.61
CA ILE A 261 -17.28 2.74 11.98
C ILE A 261 -16.80 4.11 12.50
N ARG A 262 -17.62 5.16 12.30
CA ARG A 262 -17.33 6.54 12.68
C ARG A 262 -17.06 6.73 14.18
N PRO A 263 -17.76 6.05 15.12
CA PRO A 263 -17.45 6.14 16.55
C PRO A 263 -16.01 5.77 16.93
N TRP A 264 -15.32 4.96 16.12
CA TRP A 264 -13.91 4.61 16.34
C TRP A 264 -12.95 5.53 15.57
N ILE A 265 -13.36 6.03 14.40
CA ILE A 265 -12.52 6.86 13.52
C ILE A 265 -12.53 8.34 13.95
N ASP A 266 -13.70 8.91 14.23
CA ASP A 266 -13.85 10.34 14.48
C ASP A 266 -13.04 10.82 15.70
N PRO A 267 -13.03 10.11 16.85
CA PRO A 267 -12.17 10.50 17.98
C PRO A 267 -10.68 10.44 17.64
N LEU A 268 -10.25 9.51 16.78
CA LEU A 268 -8.87 9.39 16.35
C LEU A 268 -8.46 10.61 15.52
N LEU A 269 -9.29 11.02 14.57
CA LEU A 269 -9.05 12.20 13.73
C LEU A 269 -8.89 13.48 14.56
N VAL A 270 -9.78 13.68 15.53
CA VAL A 270 -9.75 14.84 16.43
C VAL A 270 -8.51 14.79 17.33
N HIS A 271 -8.23 13.65 17.96
CA HIS A 271 -7.07 13.49 18.84
C HIS A 271 -5.74 13.66 18.10
N ARG A 272 -5.68 13.31 16.82
CA ARG A 272 -4.52 13.51 15.95
C ARG A 272 -4.39 14.93 15.41
N GLY A 273 -5.37 15.80 15.64
CA GLY A 273 -5.38 17.16 15.10
C GLY A 273 -5.54 17.20 13.59
N ILE A 274 -6.16 16.18 12.99
CA ILE A 274 -6.43 16.13 11.54
C ILE A 274 -7.61 17.03 11.19
N VAL A 275 -8.64 17.02 12.06
CA VAL A 275 -9.85 17.86 11.95
C VAL A 275 -10.27 18.35 13.34
N ALA A 276 -10.96 19.49 13.39
CA ALA A 276 -11.62 19.93 14.61
C ALA A 276 -12.89 19.10 14.88
N ALA A 277 -13.30 19.00 16.15
CA ALA A 277 -14.44 18.17 16.55
C ALA A 277 -15.78 18.63 15.94
N ASP A 278 -15.93 19.92 15.66
CA ASP A 278 -17.07 20.54 15.01
C ASP A 278 -16.96 20.61 13.48
N ALA A 279 -15.86 20.09 12.92
CA ALA A 279 -15.54 20.10 11.48
C ALA A 279 -15.26 18.68 10.94
N LEU A 280 -15.81 17.65 11.58
CA LEU A 280 -15.76 16.28 11.07
C LEU A 280 -16.49 16.21 9.72
N PRO A 281 -15.88 15.65 8.66
CA PRO A 281 -16.52 15.59 7.36
C PRO A 281 -17.62 14.54 7.34
N ASP A 282 -18.63 14.72 6.48
CA ASP A 282 -19.66 13.70 6.26
C ASP A 282 -19.07 12.45 5.60
N ARG A 283 -18.13 12.64 4.66
CA ARG A 283 -17.42 11.56 3.97
C ARG A 283 -15.91 11.67 4.21
N MET A 284 -15.23 10.56 4.47
CA MET A 284 -13.78 10.64 4.72
C MET A 284 -12.99 11.03 3.47
N ALA A 285 -13.53 10.76 2.27
CA ALA A 285 -12.96 11.29 1.02
C ALA A 285 -12.84 12.83 1.03
N ASP A 286 -13.69 13.56 1.78
CA ASP A 286 -13.64 15.02 1.85
C ASP A 286 -12.40 15.53 2.63
N LEU A 287 -11.71 14.65 3.38
CA LEU A 287 -10.39 14.98 3.94
C LEU A 287 -9.36 15.28 2.84
N TRP A 288 -9.59 14.78 1.62
CA TRP A 288 -8.74 15.06 0.47
C TRP A 288 -8.71 16.52 0.10
N ASP A 289 -9.82 17.25 0.17
CA ASP A 289 -9.83 18.66 -0.24
C ASP A 289 -8.79 19.47 0.53
N SER A 290 -8.74 19.30 1.85
CA SER A 290 -7.72 19.94 2.69
C SER A 290 -6.29 19.45 2.40
N THR A 291 -6.14 18.18 2.01
CA THR A 291 -4.84 17.58 1.67
C THR A 291 -4.35 18.09 0.32
N LYS A 292 -5.25 18.19 -0.66
CA LYS A 292 -5.01 18.70 -1.99
C LYS A 292 -4.53 20.16 -1.93
N PHE A 293 -5.24 21.03 -1.21
CA PHE A 293 -4.79 22.40 -1.02
C PHE A 293 -3.42 22.46 -0.33
N ALA A 294 -3.17 21.60 0.66
CA ALA A 294 -1.85 21.55 1.29
C ALA A 294 -0.74 21.07 0.33
N VAL A 295 -1.02 20.13 -0.58
CA VAL A 295 -0.09 19.69 -1.63
C VAL A 295 0.14 20.81 -2.65
N GLU A 296 -0.89 21.54 -3.05
CA GLU A 296 -0.80 22.70 -3.95
C GLU A 296 0.03 23.82 -3.31
N ASP A 297 -0.23 24.16 -2.05
CA ASP A 297 0.54 25.16 -1.28
C ASP A 297 2.00 24.73 -1.09
N PHE A 298 2.22 23.44 -0.81
CA PHE A 298 3.55 22.84 -0.72
C PHE A 298 4.33 22.99 -2.03
N GLN A 299 3.71 22.64 -3.16
CA GLN A 299 4.31 22.82 -4.50
C GLN A 299 4.57 24.29 -4.85
N ALA A 300 3.62 25.18 -4.53
CA ALA A 300 3.77 26.61 -4.74
C ALA A 300 4.92 27.18 -3.92
N SER A 301 5.07 26.74 -2.67
CA SER A 301 6.16 27.14 -1.77
C SER A 301 7.52 26.68 -2.31
N LEU A 302 7.64 25.44 -2.78
CA LEU A 302 8.87 24.93 -3.41
C LEU A 302 9.28 25.73 -4.64
N ALA A 303 8.32 26.05 -5.51
CA ALA A 303 8.57 26.87 -6.68
C ALA A 303 9.01 28.30 -6.30
N ALA A 304 8.35 28.93 -5.32
CA ALA A 304 8.70 30.27 -4.83
C ALA A 304 10.09 30.31 -4.21
N CYS A 305 10.50 29.24 -3.53
CA CYS A 305 11.82 29.10 -2.91
C CYS A 305 12.89 28.56 -3.87
N SER A 306 12.57 28.32 -5.15
CA SER A 306 13.50 27.71 -6.12
C SER A 306 14.14 26.40 -5.62
N TYR A 307 13.38 25.60 -4.88
CA TYR A 307 13.85 24.36 -4.24
C TYR A 307 15.04 24.55 -3.28
N ASP A 308 15.21 25.74 -2.69
CA ASP A 308 16.17 25.95 -1.61
C ASP A 308 15.60 25.43 -0.27
N PRO A 309 16.25 24.46 0.41
CA PRO A 309 15.71 23.87 1.64
C PRO A 309 15.57 24.88 2.78
N GLN A 310 16.53 25.80 2.93
CA GLN A 310 16.49 26.78 4.02
C GLN A 310 15.32 27.74 3.84
N ALA A 311 15.12 28.27 2.64
CA ALA A 311 14.00 29.13 2.30
C ALA A 311 12.65 28.40 2.50
N PHE A 312 12.56 27.13 2.11
CA PHE A 312 11.34 26.33 2.28
C PHE A 312 10.98 26.11 3.76
N PHE A 313 11.93 25.72 4.61
CA PHE A 313 11.66 25.46 6.04
C PHE A 313 11.46 26.73 6.87
N THR A 314 11.85 27.89 6.35
CA THR A 314 11.63 29.19 7.02
C THR A 314 10.40 29.93 6.50
N ALA A 315 9.72 29.42 5.47
CA ALA A 315 8.45 29.95 5.00
C ALA A 315 7.33 29.64 6.01
N ASN A 316 6.50 30.64 6.32
CA ASN A 316 5.43 30.51 7.32
C ASN A 316 4.33 29.52 6.88
N ASP A 317 4.02 29.47 5.58
CA ASP A 317 2.96 28.64 5.01
C ASP A 317 3.56 27.79 3.88
N ASN A 318 3.93 26.54 4.19
CA ASN A 318 4.56 25.63 3.23
C ASN A 318 3.82 24.28 3.07
N GLY A 319 2.59 24.17 3.57
CA GLY A 319 1.74 22.97 3.44
C GLY A 319 2.19 21.73 4.24
N THR A 320 3.36 21.76 4.88
CA THR A 320 4.01 20.59 5.52
C THR A 320 3.15 19.84 6.55
N PRO A 321 2.40 20.49 7.46
CA PRO A 321 1.67 19.77 8.49
C PRO A 321 0.65 18.75 7.96
N ALA A 322 -0.02 19.03 6.84
CA ALA A 322 -0.99 18.10 6.26
C ALA A 322 -0.30 17.01 5.40
N VAL A 323 0.72 17.39 4.63
CA VAL A 323 1.48 16.48 3.75
C VAL A 323 2.22 15.39 4.53
N THR A 324 2.52 15.63 5.81
CA THR A 324 3.17 14.66 6.72
C THR A 324 2.19 13.68 7.40
N GLN A 325 0.88 13.84 7.22
CA GLN A 325 -0.17 13.05 7.88
C GLN A 325 -0.75 11.95 6.98
N LEU A 326 0.07 10.96 6.57
CA LEU A 326 -0.39 9.82 5.75
C LEU A 326 -1.55 9.01 6.36
N GLU A 327 -1.77 9.12 7.67
CA GLU A 327 -2.93 8.54 8.34
C GLU A 327 -4.27 9.07 7.79
N ARG A 328 -4.30 10.27 7.19
CA ARG A 328 -5.46 10.77 6.41
C ARG A 328 -5.88 9.78 5.32
N ALA A 329 -4.90 9.27 4.55
CA ALA A 329 -5.16 8.31 3.49
C ALA A 329 -5.75 6.99 4.00
N ALA A 330 -5.31 6.53 5.17
CA ALA A 330 -5.89 5.36 5.80
C ALA A 330 -7.40 5.52 6.06
N MET A 331 -7.86 6.74 6.40
CA MET A 331 -9.25 6.99 6.79
C MET A 331 -10.20 6.92 5.61
N TRP A 332 -9.90 7.58 4.49
CA TRP A 332 -10.72 7.42 3.27
C TRP A 332 -10.51 6.06 2.60
N GLY A 333 -9.39 5.38 2.87
CA GLY A 333 -9.22 4.00 2.44
C GLY A 333 -10.13 3.01 3.18
N ILE A 334 -10.40 3.23 4.47
CA ILE A 334 -11.26 2.37 5.29
C ILE A 334 -12.74 2.77 5.20
N CYS A 335 -13.02 4.06 4.95
CA CYS A 335 -14.36 4.63 4.91
C CYS A 335 -14.55 5.58 3.70
N PRO A 336 -14.47 5.09 2.45
CA PRO A 336 -14.46 5.90 1.22
C PRO A 336 -15.71 6.77 0.97
#